data_AF-A0A6G0T207-F1
#
_entry.id   AF-A0A6G0T207-F1
#
_cell.length_a   1.000
_cell.length_b   1.000
_cell.length_c   1.000
_cell.angle_alpha   90.00
_cell.angle_beta   90.00
_cell.angle_gamma   90.00
#
_symmetry.space_group_name_H-M   'P 1'
#
loop_
_entity.id
_entity.type
_entity.pdbx_description
1 polymer ?
#
loop_
_entity_poly.entity_id
_entity_poly.type
_entity_poly.pdbx_seq_one_letter_code
_entity_poly.pdbx_strand_id
1 'polypeptide(L)'
;MPSMRRTNIGRRTRNARNINEFRRAHNTQARAAQTPPQIRQHVNIRRSSDVALNRAAFEYDSAVAYKDPLCVDIGSLYIVCQHSKALKFRLETSGLCCAGGKVKLPVLAQPPDPLYSFFYGNTIQSKHFLAKTQKYNVSFQITSFGAEVIEQPGYNPSYKAFIQGQIHHRADALLPQPNEDHKFLQIYFVGNSANELEQRCAIFPANKREIIRQLQIHLHEHNQLVRMFKTALDTMHSVDYKIIIIADKRPSGSHER
;
A
#
# COMPACT_ATOMS: atom_id res chain seq x y z
N MET A 1 21.63 -19.39 -55.93
CA MET A 1 20.62 -19.57 -54.86
C MET A 1 20.86 -20.89 -54.15
N PRO A 2 20.87 -20.88 -52.82
CA PRO A 2 19.80 -21.59 -52.10
C PRO A 2 19.19 -20.76 -50.94
N SER A 3 17.91 -20.99 -50.70
CA SER A 3 17.07 -20.35 -49.68
C SER A 3 17.38 -20.87 -48.26
N MET A 4 17.66 -19.96 -47.31
CA MET A 4 17.71 -20.29 -45.88
C MET A 4 16.31 -20.41 -45.29
N ARG A 5 15.95 -21.62 -44.83
CA ARG A 5 14.76 -21.88 -43.99
C ARG A 5 14.92 -21.22 -42.62
N ARG A 6 14.04 -20.27 -42.28
CA ARG A 6 13.87 -19.78 -40.89
C ARG A 6 13.10 -20.84 -40.07
N THR A 7 13.75 -21.39 -39.04
CA THR A 7 13.13 -22.28 -38.05
C THR A 7 12.36 -21.47 -37.00
N ASN A 8 11.03 -21.58 -37.00
CA ASN A 8 10.15 -21.06 -35.94
C ASN A 8 10.17 -21.98 -34.72
N ILE A 9 11.13 -21.80 -33.82
CA ILE A 9 11.21 -22.53 -32.54
C ILE A 9 11.18 -21.49 -31.42
N GLY A 10 10.06 -21.36 -30.68
CA GLY A 10 10.06 -20.52 -29.48
C GLY A 10 8.71 -20.18 -28.83
N ARG A 11 7.60 -20.09 -29.57
CA ARG A 11 6.29 -19.70 -28.98
C ARG A 11 5.38 -20.87 -28.59
N ARG A 12 5.36 -21.95 -29.38
CA ARG A 12 4.49 -23.11 -29.11
C ARG A 12 4.90 -23.92 -27.87
N THR A 13 6.19 -23.95 -27.57
CA THR A 13 6.75 -24.71 -26.43
C THR A 13 6.39 -24.09 -25.08
N ARG A 14 6.26 -22.76 -24.99
CA ARG A 14 5.93 -22.05 -23.74
C ARG A 14 4.47 -22.23 -23.34
N ASN A 15 3.53 -22.11 -24.29
CA ASN A 15 2.12 -22.42 -24.02
C ASN A 15 1.90 -23.89 -23.68
N ALA A 16 2.59 -24.81 -24.35
CA ALA A 16 2.51 -26.24 -24.01
C ALA A 16 3.04 -26.54 -22.60
N ARG A 17 4.10 -25.84 -22.16
CA ARG A 17 4.62 -25.93 -20.78
C ARG A 17 3.58 -25.44 -19.76
N ASN A 18 3.01 -24.26 -19.98
CA ASN A 18 2.01 -23.68 -19.08
C ASN A 18 0.75 -24.56 -18.95
N ILE A 19 0.27 -25.16 -20.05
CA ILE A 19 -0.87 -26.08 -20.04
C ILE A 19 -0.54 -27.37 -19.26
N ASN A 20 0.68 -27.88 -19.42
CA ASN A 20 1.12 -29.07 -18.69
C ASN A 20 1.31 -28.80 -17.19
N GLU A 21 1.81 -27.62 -16.82
CA GLU A 21 1.89 -27.19 -15.42
C GLU A 21 0.50 -27.03 -14.80
N PHE A 22 -0.45 -26.42 -15.53
CA PHE A 22 -1.83 -26.30 -15.08
C PHE A 22 -2.51 -27.66 -14.87
N ARG A 23 -2.34 -28.60 -15.81
CA ARG A 23 -2.83 -29.98 -15.66
C ARG A 23 -2.19 -30.71 -14.49
N ARG A 24 -0.89 -30.52 -14.25
CA ARG A 24 -0.19 -31.09 -13.10
C ARG A 24 -0.74 -30.52 -11.79
N ALA A 25 -0.91 -29.21 -11.68
CA ALA A 25 -1.47 -28.56 -10.49
C ALA A 25 -2.90 -29.05 -10.19
N HIS A 26 -3.75 -29.14 -11.21
CA HIS A 26 -5.12 -29.65 -11.08
C HIS A 26 -5.17 -31.12 -10.66
N ASN A 27 -4.31 -31.96 -11.23
CA ASN A 27 -4.21 -33.37 -10.85
C ASN A 27 -3.66 -33.56 -9.43
N THR A 28 -2.72 -32.70 -9.00
CA THR A 28 -2.19 -32.70 -7.62
C THR A 28 -3.27 -32.29 -6.62
N GLN A 29 -4.09 -31.28 -6.93
CA GLN A 29 -5.23 -30.88 -6.08
C GLN A 29 -6.31 -31.98 -6.00
N ALA A 30 -6.63 -32.65 -7.11
CA ALA A 30 -7.59 -33.76 -7.12
C ALA A 30 -7.10 -34.96 -6.30
N ARG A 31 -5.81 -35.31 -6.40
CA ARG A 31 -5.20 -36.38 -5.58
C ARG A 31 -5.08 -36.00 -4.12
N ALA A 32 -4.79 -34.72 -3.84
CA ALA A 32 -4.86 -34.20 -2.49
C ALA A 32 -6.28 -34.44 -1.97
N ALA A 33 -7.34 -33.96 -2.63
CA ALA A 33 -8.73 -34.10 -2.18
C ALA A 33 -9.17 -35.54 -1.81
N GLN A 34 -8.58 -36.58 -2.42
CA GLN A 34 -8.90 -37.99 -2.17
C GLN A 34 -8.12 -38.63 -1.01
N THR A 35 -7.06 -37.99 -0.48
CA THR A 35 -6.29 -38.55 0.65
C THR A 35 -6.94 -38.21 2.00
N PRO A 36 -7.03 -39.16 2.96
CA PRO A 36 -7.56 -38.91 4.30
C PRO A 36 -6.79 -37.80 5.04
N PRO A 37 -7.47 -36.93 5.81
CA PRO A 37 -6.88 -35.75 6.43
C PRO A 37 -5.72 -36.07 7.40
N GLN A 38 -5.81 -37.20 8.11
CA GLN A 38 -4.75 -37.67 9.03
C GLN A 38 -3.45 -38.02 8.30
N ILE A 39 -3.54 -38.66 7.12
CA ILE A 39 -2.36 -39.01 6.29
C ILE A 39 -1.76 -37.74 5.67
N ARG A 40 -2.59 -36.78 5.24
CA ARG A 40 -2.08 -35.50 4.71
C ARG A 40 -1.30 -34.70 5.74
N GLN A 41 -1.77 -34.66 6.99
CA GLN A 41 -1.06 -33.97 8.06
C GLN A 41 0.32 -34.60 8.30
N HIS A 42 0.41 -35.93 8.41
CA HIS A 42 1.69 -36.61 8.60
C HIS A 42 2.67 -36.43 7.43
N VAL A 43 2.19 -36.44 6.19
CA VAL A 43 3.02 -36.23 4.99
C VAL A 43 3.49 -34.77 4.88
N ASN A 44 2.62 -33.80 5.20
CA ASN A 44 2.98 -32.38 5.18
C ASN A 44 3.96 -32.03 6.30
N ILE A 45 3.81 -32.59 7.50
CA ILE A 45 4.75 -32.41 8.62
C ILE A 45 6.15 -32.95 8.25
N ARG A 46 6.23 -34.16 7.69
CA ARG A 46 7.51 -34.75 7.25
C ARG A 46 8.16 -34.00 6.09
N ARG A 47 7.37 -33.45 5.16
CA ARG A 47 7.90 -32.60 4.07
C ARG A 47 8.41 -31.26 4.60
N SER A 48 7.72 -30.65 5.57
CA SER A 48 8.11 -29.34 6.12
C SER A 48 9.49 -29.37 6.78
N SER A 49 9.86 -30.48 7.43
CA SER A 49 11.17 -30.65 8.07
C SER A 49 12.34 -30.87 7.10
N ASP A 50 12.08 -31.23 5.84
CA ASP A 50 13.09 -31.65 4.86
C ASP A 50 13.21 -30.66 3.67
N VAL A 51 12.46 -29.56 3.70
CA VAL A 51 12.52 -28.52 2.66
C VAL A 51 13.70 -27.60 2.94
N ALA A 52 14.62 -27.51 1.99
CA ALA A 52 15.65 -26.46 1.99
C ALA A 52 14.97 -25.11 1.76
N LEU A 53 14.80 -24.32 2.82
CA LEU A 53 14.11 -23.01 2.76
C LEU A 53 14.97 -21.86 2.22
N ASN A 54 16.22 -22.16 1.85
CA ASN A 54 17.10 -21.21 1.22
C ASN A 54 16.45 -20.69 -0.07
N ARG A 55 16.14 -19.38 -0.09
CA ARG A 55 15.48 -18.68 -1.21
C ARG A 55 14.05 -19.15 -1.52
N ALA A 56 13.39 -19.91 -0.63
CA ALA A 56 12.02 -20.39 -0.85
C ALA A 56 10.98 -19.25 -1.05
N ALA A 57 11.27 -18.03 -0.56
CA ALA A 57 10.45 -16.85 -0.85
C ALA A 57 10.38 -16.50 -2.36
N PHE A 58 11.39 -16.88 -3.15
CA PHE A 58 11.45 -16.65 -4.59
C PHE A 58 10.90 -17.83 -5.41
N GLU A 59 10.76 -19.00 -4.78
CA GLU A 59 10.29 -20.25 -5.38
C GLU A 59 9.13 -20.81 -4.55
N TYR A 60 8.00 -20.10 -4.56
CA TYR A 60 6.85 -20.46 -3.73
C TYR A 60 6.24 -21.81 -4.14
N ASP A 61 6.40 -22.82 -3.29
CA ASP A 61 5.69 -24.10 -3.40
C ASP A 61 4.45 -24.16 -2.50
N SER A 62 3.26 -24.13 -3.10
CA SER A 62 1.97 -24.24 -2.39
C SER A 62 1.77 -25.53 -1.58
N ALA A 63 2.58 -26.58 -1.80
CA ALA A 63 2.53 -27.81 -1.03
C ALA A 63 3.28 -27.74 0.31
N VAL A 64 4.07 -26.69 0.54
CA VAL A 64 4.82 -26.48 1.78
C VAL A 64 3.99 -25.67 2.77
N ALA A 65 3.93 -26.16 4.01
CA ALA A 65 3.22 -25.49 5.10
C ALA A 65 4.09 -24.40 5.76
N TYR A 66 4.38 -23.31 5.04
CA TYR A 66 5.24 -22.20 5.54
C TYR A 66 4.74 -21.50 6.82
N LYS A 67 3.48 -21.73 7.21
CA LYS A 67 2.90 -21.19 8.45
C LYS A 67 3.22 -22.03 9.68
N ASP A 68 3.78 -23.22 9.49
CA ASP A 68 4.16 -24.10 10.59
C ASP A 68 5.42 -23.52 11.28
N PRO A 69 5.40 -23.28 12.60
CA PRO A 69 6.57 -22.82 13.35
C PRO A 69 7.77 -23.77 13.26
N LEU A 70 7.58 -25.04 12.86
CA LEU A 70 8.66 -25.98 12.58
C LEU A 70 9.44 -25.64 11.29
N CYS A 71 8.92 -24.76 10.43
CA CYS A 71 9.52 -24.42 9.14
C CYS A 71 10.56 -23.29 9.29
N VAL A 72 10.23 -22.20 9.99
CA VAL A 72 11.15 -21.05 10.16
C VAL A 72 11.01 -20.48 11.56
N ASP A 73 12.05 -20.61 12.38
CA ASP A 73 12.18 -19.92 13.66
C ASP A 73 13.36 -18.93 13.61
N ILE A 74 13.05 -17.63 13.60
CA ILE A 74 14.04 -16.53 13.63
C ILE A 74 14.46 -16.22 15.08
N GLY A 75 13.73 -16.77 16.06
CA GLY A 75 13.89 -16.52 17.49
C GLY A 75 13.34 -15.15 17.93
N SER A 76 13.46 -14.87 19.23
CA SER A 76 13.01 -13.61 19.83
C SER A 76 13.97 -12.44 19.55
N LEU A 77 13.42 -11.24 19.47
CA LEU A 77 14.15 -9.98 19.32
C LEU A 77 14.55 -9.43 20.71
N TYR A 78 15.63 -9.94 21.29
CA TYR A 78 16.01 -9.63 22.70
C TYR A 78 17.42 -9.05 22.87
N ILE A 79 18.28 -9.07 21.85
CA ILE A 79 19.63 -8.53 21.98
C ILE A 79 19.57 -7.00 21.86
N VAL A 80 19.92 -6.27 22.92
CA VAL A 80 19.93 -4.81 22.89
C VAL A 80 21.27 -4.30 22.35
N CYS A 81 21.23 -3.51 21.27
CA CYS A 81 22.41 -2.82 20.77
C CYS A 81 22.93 -1.79 21.78
N GLN A 82 24.22 -1.79 22.07
CA GLN A 82 24.82 -0.87 23.04
C GLN A 82 24.73 0.60 22.58
N HIS A 83 24.86 0.87 21.28
CA HIS A 83 24.89 2.21 20.70
C HIS A 83 23.51 2.80 20.43
N SER A 84 22.62 2.06 19.75
CA SER A 84 21.32 2.56 19.31
C SER A 84 20.15 2.12 20.17
N LYS A 85 20.36 1.21 21.14
CA LYS A 85 19.31 0.54 21.93
C LYS A 85 18.29 -0.24 21.10
N ALA A 86 18.51 -0.38 19.79
CA ALA A 86 17.71 -1.22 18.93
C ALA A 86 17.77 -2.68 19.40
N LEU A 87 16.61 -3.33 19.41
CA LEU A 87 16.50 -4.76 19.66
C LEU A 87 16.91 -5.53 18.40
N LYS A 88 17.62 -6.63 18.60
CA LYS A 88 18.19 -7.46 17.54
C LYS A 88 17.85 -8.93 17.74
N PHE A 89 17.79 -9.66 16.63
CA PHE A 89 17.77 -11.13 16.66
C PHE A 89 19.17 -11.68 16.93
N ARG A 90 19.23 -12.92 17.43
CA ARG A 90 20.48 -13.59 17.82
C ARG A 90 21.51 -13.68 16.71
N LEU A 91 21.06 -13.91 15.48
CA LEU A 91 21.94 -14.13 14.31
C LEU A 91 22.24 -12.87 13.51
N GLU A 92 21.76 -11.70 13.95
CA GLU A 92 22.06 -10.44 13.26
C GLU A 92 23.47 -9.92 13.58
N THR A 93 24.20 -9.54 12.54
CA THR A 93 25.53 -8.96 12.67
C THR A 93 25.53 -7.70 13.56
N SER A 94 26.62 -7.47 14.29
CA SER A 94 26.78 -6.33 15.22
C SER A 94 26.49 -4.98 14.55
N GLY A 95 26.81 -4.85 13.26
CA GLY A 95 26.62 -3.63 12.46
C GLY A 95 25.24 -3.44 11.83
N LEU A 96 24.32 -4.40 11.86
CA LEU A 96 23.07 -4.31 11.09
C LEU A 96 22.20 -3.10 11.46
N CYS A 97 22.16 -2.71 12.73
CA CYS A 97 21.29 -1.63 13.21
C CYS A 97 21.91 -0.22 13.15
N CYS A 98 23.23 -0.10 13.32
CA CYS A 98 23.91 1.21 13.45
C CYS A 98 25.34 1.23 12.92
N ALA A 99 25.74 0.22 12.15
CA ALA A 99 27.11 0.03 11.68
C ALA A 99 28.17 0.08 12.80
N GLY A 100 27.84 -0.48 13.98
CA GLY A 100 28.72 -0.46 15.15
C GLY A 100 28.84 0.91 15.80
N GLY A 101 27.77 1.70 15.79
CA GLY A 101 27.72 3.04 16.39
C GLY A 101 28.09 4.19 15.46
N LYS A 102 28.46 3.89 14.20
CA LYS A 102 28.77 4.91 13.18
C LYS A 102 27.53 5.70 12.73
N VAL A 103 26.36 5.06 12.76
CA VAL A 103 25.08 5.69 12.43
C VAL A 103 24.37 6.07 13.73
N LYS A 104 24.19 7.37 13.96
CA LYS A 104 23.39 7.90 15.06
C LYS A 104 22.06 8.38 14.49
N LEU A 105 21.00 7.62 14.75
CA LEU A 105 19.65 8.04 14.37
C LEU A 105 19.21 9.20 15.27
N PRO A 106 18.59 10.26 14.71
CA PRO A 106 17.97 11.29 15.53
C PRO A 106 16.85 10.67 16.36
N VAL A 107 16.65 11.22 17.56
CA VAL A 107 15.49 10.85 18.38
C VAL A 107 14.24 11.24 17.59
N LEU A 108 13.31 10.30 17.43
CA LEU A 108 12.03 10.58 16.80
C LEU A 108 11.30 11.61 17.66
N ALA A 109 11.06 12.79 17.08
CA ALA A 109 10.22 13.78 17.70
C ALA A 109 8.83 13.19 17.92
N GLN A 110 8.22 13.51 19.06
CA GLN A 110 6.84 13.13 19.27
C GLN A 110 5.97 13.87 18.24
N PRO A 111 4.96 13.20 17.66
CA PRO A 111 4.01 13.89 16.81
C PRO A 111 3.36 15.04 17.58
N PRO A 112 3.00 16.15 16.93
CA PRO A 112 2.25 17.22 17.58
C PRO A 112 0.84 16.76 17.95
N ASP A 113 0.22 17.42 18.94
CA ASP A 113 -1.21 17.25 19.18
C ASP A 113 -2.03 17.82 18.00
N PRO A 114 -3.18 17.20 17.67
CA PRO A 114 -3.89 16.15 18.41
C PRO A 114 -3.40 14.72 18.10
N LEU A 115 -2.47 14.52 17.15
CA LEU A 115 -2.06 13.20 16.68
C LEU A 115 -1.43 12.37 17.79
N TYR A 116 -0.58 12.98 18.64
CA TYR A 116 0.02 12.29 19.78
C TYR A 116 -1.04 11.69 20.71
N SER A 117 -1.98 12.51 21.16
CA SER A 117 -3.11 12.08 22.00
C SER A 117 -3.93 10.96 21.35
N PHE A 118 -4.12 10.99 20.03
CA PHE A 118 -4.86 9.95 19.31
C PHE A 118 -4.08 8.64 19.16
N PHE A 119 -2.76 8.66 19.05
CA PHE A 119 -1.95 7.45 18.91
C PHE A 119 -1.63 6.74 20.24
N TYR A 120 -1.81 7.41 21.38
CA TYR A 120 -1.37 6.88 22.67
C TYR A 120 -2.22 5.71 23.21
N GLY A 121 -3.50 5.61 22.84
CA GLY A 121 -4.40 4.49 23.16
C GLY A 121 -5.00 4.50 24.57
N ASN A 122 -4.85 5.58 25.32
CA ASN A 122 -5.32 5.68 26.72
C ASN A 122 -6.80 6.08 26.86
N THR A 123 -7.32 6.94 25.98
CA THR A 123 -8.70 7.44 26.05
C THR A 123 -9.66 6.63 25.16
N ILE A 124 -10.96 6.74 25.44
CA ILE A 124 -12.02 6.16 24.58
C ILE A 124 -11.91 6.69 23.15
N GLN A 125 -11.61 7.98 22.98
CA GLN A 125 -11.45 8.61 21.67
C GLN A 125 -10.23 8.06 20.94
N SER A 126 -9.08 7.96 21.62
CA SER A 126 -7.85 7.41 21.03
C SER A 126 -8.02 5.94 20.63
N LYS A 127 -8.64 5.10 21.48
CA LYS A 127 -8.94 3.71 21.13
C LYS A 127 -9.87 3.60 19.92
N HIS A 128 -10.89 4.46 19.83
CA HIS A 128 -11.78 4.52 18.66
C HIS A 128 -11.04 4.95 17.40
N PHE A 129 -10.18 5.98 17.50
CA PHE A 129 -9.35 6.44 16.40
C PHE A 129 -8.47 5.32 15.87
N LEU A 130 -7.69 4.67 16.74
CA LEU A 130 -6.79 3.57 16.39
C LEU A 130 -7.54 2.45 15.66
N ALA A 131 -8.69 2.03 16.20
CA ALA A 131 -9.51 0.98 15.60
C ALA A 131 -10.09 1.36 14.22
N LYS A 132 -10.23 2.66 13.92
CA LYS A 132 -10.82 3.17 12.67
C LYS A 132 -9.87 4.05 11.85
N THR A 133 -8.56 3.96 12.08
CA THR A 133 -7.55 4.83 11.45
C THR A 133 -7.72 4.93 9.93
N GLN A 134 -7.99 3.80 9.26
CA GLN A 134 -8.23 3.78 7.82
C GLN A 134 -9.41 4.66 7.40
N LYS A 135 -10.53 4.65 8.14
CA LYS A 135 -11.70 5.46 7.83
C LYS A 135 -11.46 6.94 8.07
N TYR A 136 -10.65 7.31 9.07
CA TYR A 136 -10.22 8.70 9.25
C TYR A 136 -9.28 9.14 8.12
N ASN A 137 -8.30 8.31 7.72
CA ASN A 137 -7.41 8.63 6.61
C ASN A 137 -8.18 8.84 5.30
N VAL A 138 -9.13 7.96 4.99
CA VAL A 138 -9.99 8.11 3.80
C VAL A 138 -10.83 9.39 3.86
N SER A 139 -11.26 9.82 5.05
CA SER A 139 -12.04 11.07 5.19
C SER A 139 -11.27 12.33 4.84
N PHE A 140 -9.93 12.27 4.76
CA PHE A 140 -9.04 13.37 4.37
C PHE A 140 -8.26 13.09 3.08
N GLN A 141 -8.66 12.09 2.30
CA GLN A 141 -7.94 11.75 1.06
C GLN A 141 -8.08 12.85 0.00
N ILE A 142 -6.94 13.21 -0.60
CA ILE A 142 -6.84 14.18 -1.71
C ILE A 142 -6.77 13.46 -3.05
N THR A 143 -6.12 12.29 -3.09
CA THR A 143 -5.98 11.47 -4.29
C THR A 143 -6.48 10.06 -4.03
N SER A 144 -6.97 9.40 -5.07
CA SER A 144 -7.27 7.98 -5.07
C SER A 144 -6.09 7.19 -5.64
N PHE A 145 -6.01 5.93 -5.23
CA PHE A 145 -5.01 4.99 -5.73
C PHE A 145 -5.36 4.56 -7.14
N GLY A 146 -4.42 4.73 -8.06
CA GLY A 146 -4.55 4.30 -9.44
C GLY A 146 -3.49 3.26 -9.79
N ALA A 147 -3.92 2.13 -10.30
CA ALA A 147 -3.04 1.08 -10.83
C ALA A 147 -3.82 0.20 -11.81
N GLU A 148 -3.09 -0.52 -12.66
CA GLU A 148 -3.64 -1.63 -13.43
C GLU A 148 -3.71 -2.86 -12.53
N VAL A 149 -4.93 -3.27 -12.17
CA VAL A 149 -5.18 -4.43 -11.32
C VAL A 149 -5.47 -5.64 -12.21
N ILE A 150 -4.66 -6.69 -12.07
CA ILE A 150 -4.94 -7.98 -12.71
C ILE A 150 -5.89 -8.79 -11.82
N GLU A 151 -7.04 -9.17 -12.38
CA GLU A 151 -7.92 -10.15 -11.77
C GLU A 151 -7.40 -11.57 -12.08
N GLN A 152 -7.00 -12.32 -11.04
CA GLN A 152 -6.69 -13.75 -11.18
C GLN A 152 -7.94 -14.60 -10.87
N PRO A 153 -8.33 -15.52 -11.77
CA PRO A 153 -9.45 -16.43 -11.52
C PRO A 153 -9.24 -17.25 -10.25
N GLY A 154 -10.24 -17.26 -9.35
CA GLY A 154 -10.19 -17.96 -8.07
C GLY A 154 -9.51 -17.18 -6.93
N TYR A 155 -9.06 -15.95 -7.18
CA TYR A 155 -8.52 -15.04 -6.16
C TYR A 155 -9.52 -13.93 -5.88
N ASN A 156 -9.80 -13.66 -4.60
CA ASN A 156 -10.76 -12.62 -4.22
C ASN A 156 -10.06 -11.24 -4.21
N PRO A 157 -10.42 -10.30 -5.12
CA PRO A 157 -9.78 -8.99 -5.21
C PRO A 157 -10.03 -8.11 -3.97
N SER A 158 -11.01 -8.45 -3.14
CA SER A 158 -11.37 -7.70 -1.92
C SER A 158 -10.25 -7.61 -0.89
N TYR A 159 -9.27 -8.53 -0.94
CA TYR A 159 -8.19 -8.59 0.04
C TYR A 159 -6.79 -8.55 -0.56
N LYS A 160 -6.65 -8.86 -1.86
CA LYS A 160 -5.35 -8.92 -2.55
C LYS A 160 -5.54 -8.55 -4.02
N ALA A 161 -4.90 -7.45 -4.42
CA ALA A 161 -4.82 -7.00 -5.80
C ALA A 161 -3.40 -7.25 -6.32
N PHE A 162 -3.28 -7.83 -7.52
CA PHE A 162 -2.01 -7.89 -8.23
C PHE A 162 -1.90 -6.64 -9.10
N ILE A 163 -0.91 -5.81 -8.80
CA ILE A 163 -0.65 -4.58 -9.55
C ILE A 163 0.39 -4.89 -10.62
N GLN A 164 0.07 -4.58 -11.87
CA GLN A 164 1.03 -4.60 -12.97
C GLN A 164 1.38 -3.15 -13.37
N GLY A 165 2.65 -2.92 -13.68
CA GLY A 165 3.11 -1.61 -14.16
C GLY A 165 3.30 -0.59 -13.03
N GLN A 166 2.97 0.67 -13.32
CA GLN A 166 3.22 1.80 -12.43
C GLN A 166 2.00 2.12 -11.57
N ILE A 167 2.26 2.63 -10.38
CA ILE A 167 1.25 3.21 -9.48
C ILE A 167 1.16 4.70 -9.79
N HIS A 168 -0.06 5.20 -10.00
CA HIS A 168 -0.36 6.61 -10.19
C HIS A 168 -1.33 7.12 -9.12
N HIS A 169 -1.21 8.39 -8.75
CA HIS A 169 -2.18 9.09 -7.91
C HIS A 169 -3.20 9.77 -8.80
N ARG A 170 -4.50 9.51 -8.58
CA ARG A 170 -5.58 10.16 -9.32
C ARG A 170 -6.20 11.26 -8.47
N ALA A 171 -6.21 12.48 -8.97
CA ALA A 171 -7.04 13.56 -8.46
C ALA A 171 -8.23 13.71 -9.40
N ASP A 172 -9.45 13.61 -8.86
CA ASP A 172 -10.67 13.84 -9.63
C ASP A 172 -10.91 15.35 -9.86
N ALA A 173 -11.99 15.67 -10.55
CA ALA A 173 -12.42 17.05 -10.77
C ALA A 173 -12.48 17.82 -9.44
N LEU A 174 -11.99 19.07 -9.46
CA LEU A 174 -11.94 19.94 -8.27
C LEU A 174 -13.33 20.42 -7.83
N LEU A 175 -14.30 20.40 -8.75
CA LEU A 175 -15.70 20.75 -8.50
C LEU A 175 -16.59 19.52 -8.73
N PRO A 176 -17.71 19.41 -8.00
CA PRO A 176 -18.68 18.36 -8.23
C PRO A 176 -19.39 18.55 -9.57
N GLN A 177 -19.95 17.45 -10.08
CA GLN A 177 -20.87 17.51 -11.21
C GLN A 177 -22.16 18.24 -10.83
N PRO A 178 -22.93 18.77 -11.79
CA PRO A 178 -24.23 19.38 -11.51
C PRO A 178 -25.12 18.41 -10.70
N ASN A 179 -25.71 18.91 -9.61
CA ASN A 179 -26.55 18.16 -8.66
C ASN A 179 -25.82 17.08 -7.83
N GLU A 180 -24.49 17.08 -7.77
CA GLU A 180 -23.74 16.24 -6.84
C GLU A 180 -23.15 17.02 -5.67
N ASP A 181 -23.04 16.35 -4.52
CA ASP A 181 -22.34 16.88 -3.37
C ASP A 181 -20.81 16.78 -3.54
N HIS A 182 -20.09 17.69 -2.86
CA HIS A 182 -18.63 17.71 -2.85
C HIS A 182 -18.06 16.50 -2.09
N LYS A 183 -17.14 15.77 -2.71
CA LYS A 183 -16.52 14.57 -2.13
C LYS A 183 -14.99 14.66 -2.14
N PHE A 184 -14.36 14.09 -1.12
CA PHE A 184 -12.90 13.94 -1.00
C PHE A 184 -12.15 15.28 -1.17
N LEU A 185 -11.35 15.43 -2.24
CA LEU A 185 -10.62 16.65 -2.56
C LEU A 185 -11.53 17.86 -2.72
N GLN A 186 -12.71 17.68 -3.30
CA GLN A 186 -13.69 18.76 -3.55
C GLN A 186 -14.16 19.41 -2.24
N ILE A 187 -14.10 18.68 -1.12
CA ILE A 187 -14.53 19.20 0.18
C ILE A 187 -13.73 20.44 0.55
N TYR A 188 -12.44 20.51 0.20
CA TYR A 188 -11.61 21.68 0.49
C TYR A 188 -12.07 22.95 -0.25
N PHE A 189 -12.98 22.84 -1.22
CA PHE A 189 -13.51 23.93 -2.04
C PHE A 189 -14.96 24.35 -1.70
N VAL A 190 -15.60 23.72 -0.70
CA VAL A 190 -16.99 24.02 -0.27
C VAL A 190 -17.14 25.41 0.39
N GLY A 191 -16.02 26.08 0.65
CA GLY A 191 -15.96 27.40 1.29
C GLY A 191 -15.32 27.32 2.67
N ASN A 192 -16.12 27.55 3.71
CA ASN A 192 -15.62 27.67 5.08
C ASN A 192 -15.39 26.32 5.78
N SER A 193 -14.57 26.33 6.83
CA SER A 193 -14.18 25.14 7.60
C SER A 193 -15.36 24.38 8.24
N ALA A 194 -16.44 25.06 8.59
CA ALA A 194 -17.61 24.41 9.18
C ALA A 194 -18.35 23.53 8.14
N ASN A 195 -18.54 24.05 6.93
CA ASN A 195 -19.18 23.30 5.84
C ASN A 195 -18.35 22.07 5.47
N GLU A 196 -17.00 22.19 5.46
CA GLU A 196 -16.12 21.03 5.23
C GLU A 196 -16.31 19.93 6.26
N LEU A 197 -16.39 20.33 7.53
CA LEU A 197 -16.58 19.39 8.63
C LEU A 197 -17.93 18.67 8.51
N GLU A 198 -18.99 19.41 8.23
CA GLU A 198 -20.33 18.86 8.02
C GLU A 198 -20.34 17.87 6.85
N GLN A 199 -19.73 18.25 5.73
CA GLN A 199 -19.63 17.39 4.55
C GLN A 199 -18.85 16.10 4.84
N ARG A 200 -17.72 16.18 5.55
CA ARG A 200 -16.97 14.97 5.98
C ARG A 200 -17.78 14.09 6.91
N CYS A 201 -18.54 14.68 7.84
CA CYS A 201 -19.38 13.93 8.75
C CYS A 201 -20.55 13.24 8.03
N ALA A 202 -21.12 13.88 7.01
CA ALA A 202 -22.18 13.30 6.19
C ALA A 202 -21.69 12.08 5.40
N ILE A 203 -20.50 12.16 4.81
CA ILE A 203 -19.91 11.03 4.05
C ILE A 203 -19.42 9.91 4.97
N PHE A 204 -18.92 10.24 6.16
CA PHE A 204 -18.36 9.28 7.13
C PHE A 204 -19.08 9.30 8.48
N PRO A 205 -20.36 8.91 8.56
CA PRO A 205 -21.17 9.03 9.79
C PRO A 205 -20.67 8.14 10.94
N ALA A 206 -19.89 7.10 10.63
CA ALA A 206 -19.31 6.19 11.62
C ALA A 206 -18.06 6.76 12.34
N ASN A 207 -17.51 7.85 11.83
CA ASN A 207 -16.38 8.57 12.41
C ASN A 207 -16.89 9.60 13.45
N LYS A 208 -16.08 9.89 14.46
CA LYS A 208 -16.44 10.88 15.48
C LYS A 208 -16.17 12.28 14.95
N ARG A 209 -17.22 13.12 14.91
CA ARG A 209 -17.15 14.52 14.47
C ARG A 209 -16.01 15.30 15.14
N GLU A 210 -15.82 15.10 16.43
CA GLU A 210 -14.78 15.83 17.17
C GLU A 210 -13.36 15.46 16.73
N ILE A 211 -13.12 14.19 16.40
CA ILE A 211 -11.83 13.73 15.86
C ILE A 211 -11.61 14.31 14.47
N ILE A 212 -12.64 14.29 13.60
CA ILE A 212 -12.57 14.93 12.28
C ILE A 212 -12.24 16.42 12.42
N ARG A 213 -12.91 17.13 13.32
CA ARG A 213 -12.68 18.56 13.56
C ARG A 213 -11.23 18.83 13.97
N GLN A 214 -10.69 18.09 14.93
CA GLN A 214 -9.31 18.26 15.39
C GLN A 214 -8.29 17.95 14.29
N LEU A 215 -8.50 16.87 13.53
CA LEU A 215 -7.64 16.53 12.38
C LEU A 215 -7.72 17.58 11.27
N GLN A 216 -8.90 18.13 11.00
CA GLN A 216 -9.08 19.17 9.98
C GLN A 216 -8.31 20.44 10.35
N ILE A 217 -8.44 20.91 11.59
CA ILE A 217 -7.68 22.08 12.08
C ILE A 217 -6.18 21.82 11.93
N HIS A 218 -5.71 20.68 12.42
CA HIS A 218 -4.30 20.32 12.34
C HIS A 218 -3.78 20.27 10.89
N LEU A 219 -4.55 19.71 9.97
CA LEU A 219 -4.20 19.66 8.54
C LEU A 219 -4.24 21.05 7.89
N HIS A 220 -5.18 21.91 8.25
CA HIS A 220 -5.25 23.27 7.71
C HIS A 220 -4.02 24.10 8.13
N GLU A 221 -3.54 23.90 9.36
CA GLU A 221 -2.38 24.61 9.89
C GLU A 221 -1.05 24.12 9.29
N HIS A 222 -0.89 22.81 9.16
CA HIS A 222 0.43 22.21 8.87
C HIS A 222 0.56 21.57 7.49
N ASN A 223 -0.54 21.15 6.85
CA ASN A 223 -0.45 20.48 5.56
C ASN A 223 -0.28 21.48 4.42
N GLN A 224 0.90 21.46 3.78
CA GLN A 224 1.24 22.38 2.69
C GLN A 224 0.30 22.27 1.48
N LEU A 225 -0.21 21.08 1.16
CA LEU A 225 -1.15 20.90 0.04
C LEU A 225 -2.50 21.53 0.35
N VAL A 226 -3.01 21.32 1.57
CA VAL A 226 -4.27 21.93 2.00
C VAL A 226 -4.14 23.45 1.99
N ARG A 227 -3.03 23.99 2.50
CA ARG A 227 -2.74 25.43 2.44
C ARG A 227 -2.68 25.94 1.01
N MET A 228 -2.02 25.22 0.11
CA MET A 228 -1.95 25.59 -1.31
C MET A 228 -3.35 25.65 -1.95
N PHE A 229 -4.22 24.67 -1.70
CA PHE A 229 -5.59 24.68 -2.23
C PHE A 229 -6.42 25.85 -1.67
N LYS A 230 -6.31 26.10 -0.36
CA LYS A 230 -7.03 27.19 0.30
C LYS A 230 -6.56 28.55 -0.17
N THR A 231 -5.25 28.78 -0.22
CA THR A 231 -4.69 30.03 -0.74
C THR A 231 -5.06 30.25 -2.20
N ALA A 232 -5.05 29.21 -3.04
CA ALA A 232 -5.51 29.33 -4.42
C ALA A 232 -6.98 29.78 -4.49
N LEU A 233 -7.85 29.20 -3.67
CA LEU A 233 -9.26 29.60 -3.61
C LEU A 233 -9.44 31.05 -3.16
N ASP A 234 -8.70 31.48 -2.12
CA ASP A 234 -8.79 32.84 -1.58
C ASP A 234 -8.22 33.91 -2.51
N THR A 235 -7.23 33.55 -3.33
CA THR A 235 -6.55 34.46 -4.27
C THR A 235 -7.13 34.45 -5.68
N MET A 236 -8.02 33.51 -6.00
CA MET A 236 -8.73 33.49 -7.27
C MET A 236 -9.71 34.66 -7.35
N HIS A 237 -9.27 35.75 -7.96
CA HIS A 237 -10.17 36.79 -8.46
C HIS A 237 -11.02 36.23 -9.60
N SER A 238 -12.30 36.61 -9.65
CA SER A 238 -13.26 36.27 -10.70
C SER A 238 -12.90 36.93 -12.03
N VAL A 239 -11.79 36.52 -12.64
CA VAL A 239 -11.38 36.92 -13.98
C VAL A 239 -11.45 35.69 -14.88
N ASP A 240 -12.02 35.86 -16.07
CA ASP A 240 -12.08 34.80 -17.06
C ASP A 240 -10.66 34.37 -17.46
N TYR A 241 -10.21 33.23 -16.94
CA TYR A 241 -8.93 32.66 -17.31
C TYR A 241 -9.10 31.76 -18.54
N LYS A 242 -8.41 32.10 -19.63
CA LYS A 242 -8.27 31.22 -20.79
C LYS A 242 -7.05 30.33 -20.62
N ILE A 243 -7.25 29.05 -20.33
CA ILE A 243 -6.17 28.06 -20.29
C ILE A 243 -5.82 27.68 -21.73
N ILE A 244 -4.58 27.96 -22.16
CA ILE A 244 -4.06 27.55 -23.47
C ILE A 244 -2.94 26.54 -23.22
N ILE A 245 -3.18 25.27 -23.55
CA ILE A 245 -2.16 24.21 -23.52
C ILE A 245 -1.43 24.24 -24.86
N ILE A 246 -0.18 24.67 -24.87
CA ILE A 246 0.67 24.68 -26.06
C ILE A 246 1.57 23.44 -26.00
N ALA A 247 1.16 22.36 -26.66
CA ALA A 247 1.88 21.09 -26.66
C ALA A 247 3.30 21.18 -27.24
N ASP A 248 3.52 22.14 -28.15
CA ASP A 248 4.79 22.29 -28.88
C ASP A 248 5.80 23.24 -28.20
N LYS A 249 5.46 23.79 -27.02
CA LYS A 249 6.33 24.76 -26.34
C LYS A 249 7.49 24.03 -25.66
N ARG A 250 8.70 24.17 -26.22
CA ARG A 250 9.94 23.69 -25.59
C ARG A 250 10.13 24.35 -24.21
N PRO A 251 10.48 23.60 -23.14
CA PRO A 251 10.77 24.17 -21.83
C PRO A 251 12.00 25.08 -21.91
N SER A 252 11.91 26.26 -21.30
CA SER A 252 13.03 27.21 -21.20
C SER A 252 14.20 26.57 -20.46
N GLY A 253 15.37 26.48 -21.12
CA GLY A 253 16.63 26.00 -20.51
C GLY A 253 17.17 24.65 -21.02
N SER A 254 16.64 24.11 -22.12
CA SER A 254 17.23 22.92 -22.77
C SER A 254 18.13 23.34 -23.95
N HIS A 255 19.44 23.05 -23.84
CA HIS A 255 20.40 23.21 -24.93
C HIS A 255 20.32 22.02 -25.91
N GLU A 256 20.55 22.30 -27.20
CA GLU A 256 20.68 21.29 -28.26
C GLU A 256 21.78 20.27 -27.93
N ARG A 257 21.51 19.00 -28.24
CA ARG A 257 22.48 17.91 -28.15
C ARG A 257 23.46 17.97 -29.29
#